data_AF-A0A2S6IBM2-F1
#
_entry.id   AF-A0A2S6IBM2-F1
#
_cell.length_a   1.000
_cell.length_b   1.000
_cell.length_c   1.000
_cell.angle_alpha   90.00
_cell.angle_beta   90.00
_cell.angle_gamma   90.00
#
_symmetry.space_group_name_H-M   'P 1'
#
loop_
_entity.id
_entity.type
_entity.pdbx_description
1 polymer ?
#
loop_
_entity_poly.entity_id
_entity_poly.type
_entity_poly.pdbx_seq_one_letter_code
_entity_poly.pdbx_strand_id
1 'polypeptide(L)' 'MAKVKKTLALLFTISGAVALAAGVLAIFNPGQLALGQNAWGVAIVGLIFFITGMGLLRSVQE' A
#
# COMPACT_ATOMS: atom_id res chain seq x y z
N MET A 1 15.52 16.46 10.16
CA MET A 1 15.37 15.03 9.81
C MET A 1 13.98 14.44 10.12
N ALA A 2 13.28 14.85 11.20
CA ALA A 2 11.95 14.31 11.55
C ALA A 2 10.86 14.50 10.47
N LYS A 3 10.85 15.64 9.76
CA LYS A 3 9.88 15.90 8.67
C LYS A 3 9.99 14.89 7.51
N VAL A 4 11.22 14.52 7.12
CA VAL A 4 11.47 13.58 6.01
C VAL A 4 10.96 12.17 6.34
N LYS A 5 11.20 11.70 7.58
CA LYS A 5 10.69 10.39 8.03
C LYS A 5 9.17 10.34 8.01
N LYS A 6 8.51 11.44 8.38
CA LYS A 6 7.04 11.54 8.39
C LYS A 6 6.47 11.52 6.98
N THR A 7 7.08 12.24 6.05
CA THR A 7 6.70 12.22 4.63
C THR A 7 6.90 10.84 4.01
N LEU A 8 8.00 10.15 4.33
CA LEU A 8 8.27 8.81 3.81
C LEU A 8 7.25 7.79 4.32
N ALA A 9 6.90 7.85 5.62
CA ALA A 9 5.87 7.00 6.21
C ALA A 9 4.48 7.25 5.59
N LEU A 10 4.14 8.52 5.34
CA LEU A 10 2.89 8.88 4.67
C LEU A 10 2.85 8.35 3.23
N LEU A 11 3.95 8.49 2.48
CA LEU A 11 4.06 7.98 1.11
C LEU A 11 3.92 6.46 1.06
N PHE A 12 4.57 5.73 1.98
CA PHE A 12 4.46 4.27 2.07
C PHE A 12 3.04 3.81 2.39
N THR A 13 2.35 4.55 3.26
CA THR A 13 0.97 4.25 3.64
C THR A 13 0.02 4.52 2.49
N ILE A 14 0.14 5.67 1.81
CA ILE A 14 -0.75 6.02 0.69
C ILE A 14 -0.50 5.10 -0.51
N SER A 15 0.76 4.83 -0.87
CA SER A 15 1.07 3.93 -1.98
C SER A 15 0.62 2.49 -1.69
N GLY A 16 0.81 2.01 -0.45
CA GLY A 16 0.30 0.72 0.00
C GLY A 16 -1.22 0.64 -0.06
N ALA A 17 -1.93 1.69 0.39
CA ALA A 17 -3.39 1.75 0.33
C ALA A 17 -3.92 1.70 -1.09
N VAL A 18 -3.30 2.44 -2.01
CA VAL A 18 -3.68 2.47 -3.43
C VAL A 18 -3.41 1.11 -4.09
N ALA A 19 -2.26 0.50 -3.83
CA ALA A 19 -1.93 -0.83 -4.34
C ALA A 19 -2.88 -1.90 -3.78
N LEU A 20 -3.23 -1.82 -2.50
CA LEU A 20 -4.20 -2.73 -1.86
C LEU A 20 -5.59 -2.59 -2.50
N ALA A 21 -6.08 -1.36 -2.64
CA ALA A 21 -7.38 -1.09 -3.26
C ALA A 21 -7.41 -1.60 -4.71
N ALA A 22 -6.36 -1.31 -5.50
CA ALA A 22 -6.24 -1.77 -6.87
C ALA A 22 -6.18 -3.30 -6.97
N GLY A 23 -5.43 -3.97 -6.07
CA GLY A 23 -5.35 -5.42 -6.00
C GLY A 23 -6.67 -6.07 -5.61
N VAL A 24 -7.37 -5.53 -4.61
CA VAL A 24 -8.69 -5.99 -4.18
C VAL A 24 -9.71 -5.84 -5.31
N LEU A 25 -9.75 -4.68 -5.97
CA LEU A 25 -10.64 -4.45 -7.11
C LEU A 25 -10.33 -5.43 -8.26
N ALA A 26 -9.06 -5.74 -8.51
CA ALA A 26 -8.67 -6.70 -9.54
C ALA A 26 -9.01 -8.17 -9.20
N ILE A 27 -9.03 -8.53 -7.91
CA ILE A 27 -9.50 -9.87 -7.47
C ILE A 27 -11.00 -10.03 -7.80
N PHE A 28 -11.81 -9.01 -7.51
CA PHE A 28 -13.25 -9.06 -7.75
C PHE A 28 -13.64 -8.75 -9.20
N ASN A 29 -12.75 -8.15 -9.99
CA ASN A 29 -13.02 -7.78 -11.37
C ASN A 29 -11.88 -8.20 -12.32
N PRO A 30 -11.69 -9.52 -12.54
CA PRO A 30 -10.60 -10.09 -13.33
C PRO A 30 -10.85 -9.86 -14.83
N GLY A 31 -10.51 -8.66 -15.31
CA GLY A 31 -10.62 -8.31 -16.73
C GLY A 31 -10.58 -6.80 -17.01
N GLN A 32 -10.92 -5.97 -16.03
CA GLN A 32 -10.94 -4.52 -16.18
C GLN A 32 -9.62 -3.86 -15.73
N LEU A 33 -8.90 -4.51 -14.81
CA LEU A 33 -7.65 -4.03 -14.26
C LEU A 33 -6.53 -4.99 -14.70
N ALA A 34 -5.81 -4.64 -15.76
CA ALA A 34 -4.65 -5.38 -16.26
C ALA A 34 -3.42 -5.20 -15.34
N LEU A 35 -3.59 -5.47 -14.03
CA LEU A 35 -2.57 -5.36 -13.00
C LEU A 35 -1.72 -6.65 -12.97
N GLY A 36 -1.05 -6.97 -14.09
CA GLY A 36 -0.12 -8.08 -14.19
C GLY A 36 -0.73 -9.47 -13.91
N GLN A 37 0.08 -10.52 -14.08
CA GLN A 37 -0.37 -11.92 -14.08
C GLN A 37 -1.03 -12.42 -12.77
N ASN A 38 -1.03 -11.67 -11.65
CA ASN A 38 -1.63 -12.13 -10.41
C ASN A 38 -2.15 -10.98 -9.50
N ALA A 39 -3.46 -10.74 -9.53
CA ALA A 39 -4.15 -9.75 -8.69
C ALA A 39 -3.93 -9.96 -7.18
N TRP A 40 -3.80 -11.22 -6.74
CA TRP A 40 -3.52 -11.55 -5.34
C TRP A 40 -2.15 -11.07 -4.89
N GLY A 41 -1.15 -11.12 -5.79
CA GLY A 41 0.19 -10.60 -5.50
C GLY A 41 0.15 -9.11 -5.20
N VAL A 42 -0.56 -8.33 -6.02
CA VAL A 42 -0.71 -6.88 -5.82
C VAL A 42 -1.45 -6.57 -4.53
N ALA A 43 -2.53 -7.30 -4.22
CA ALA A 43 -3.28 -7.11 -2.98
C ALA A 43 -2.43 -7.40 -1.73
N ILE A 44 -1.69 -8.51 -1.71
CA ILE A 44 -0.85 -8.89 -0.56
C ILE A 44 0.30 -7.90 -0.37
N VAL A 45 0.99 -7.51 -1.46
CA VAL A 45 2.07 -6.52 -1.39
C VAL A 45 1.55 -5.17 -0.91
N GLY A 46 0.40 -4.74 -1.43
CA GLY A 46 -0.28 -3.52 -0.98
C GLY A 46 -0.64 -3.56 0.51
N LEU A 47 -1.15 -4.68 1.00
CA LEU A 47 -1.47 -4.89 2.42
C LEU A 47 -0.23 -4.75 3.30
N ILE A 48 0.87 -5.43 2.94
CA ILE A 48 2.14 -5.39 3.69
C ILE A 48 2.68 -3.96 3.73
N PHE A 49 2.72 -3.27 2.59
CA PHE A 49 3.18 -1.87 2.51
C PHE A 49 2.30 -0.94 3.33
N PHE A 50 0.98 -1.13 3.30
CA PHE A 50 0.04 -0.32 4.06
C PHE A 50 0.24 -0.47 5.58
N ILE A 51 0.29 -1.71 6.08
CA ILE A 51 0.50 -1.99 7.51
C ILE A 51 1.87 -1.48 7.96
N THR A 52 2.90 -1.69 7.15
CA THR A 52 4.26 -1.22 7.43
C THR A 52 4.32 0.31 7.47
N GLY A 53 3.66 0.99 6.52
CA GLY A 53 3.54 2.44 6.48
C GLY A 53 2.83 3.02 7.71
N MET A 54 1.73 2.39 8.14
CA MET A 54 1.04 2.76 9.38
C MET A 54 1.92 2.59 10.62
N GLY A 55 2.67 1.48 10.70
CA GLY A 55 3.66 1.25 11.77
C GLY A 55 4.73 2.36 11.80
N LEU A 56 5.22 2.75 10.63
CA LEU A 56 6.22 3.81 10.49
C LEU A 56 5.65 5.20 10.80
N LEU A 57 4.38 5.46 10.45
CA LEU A 57 3.69 6.72 10.80
C LEU A 57 3.60 6.86 12.33
N ARG A 58 3.26 5.77 13.02
CA ARG A 58 3.17 5.72 14.47
C ARG A 58 4.52 5.97 15.14
N SER A 59 5.59 5.33 14.64
CA SER A 59 6.95 5.48 15.19
C SER A 59 7.59 6.85 14.91
N VAL A 60 6.99 7.68 14.06
CA VAL A 60 7.45 9.05 13.79
C VAL A 60 6.62 10.09 14.58
N GLN A 61 5.47 9.69 15.13
CA GLN A 61 4.68 10.55 16.01
C GLN A 61 5.09 10.47 17.49
N GLU A 62 5.62 9.33 17.93
CA GLU A 62 6.32 9.17 19.22
C GLU A 62 7.72 9.80 19.18
#